data_AF-A0A1A9T3J2-F1
#
_entry.id   AF-A0A1A9T3J2-F1
#
_cell.length_a   1.000
_cell.length_b   1.000
_cell.length_c   1.000
_cell.angle_alpha   90.00
_cell.angle_beta   90.00
_cell.angle_gamma   90.00
#
_symmetry.space_group_name_H-M   'P 1'
#
loop_
_entity.id
_entity.type
_entity.pdbx_description
1 polymer ?
#
loop_
_entity_poly.entity_id
_entity_poly.type
_entity_poly.pdbx_seq_one_letter_code
_entity_poly.pdbx_strand_id
1 'polypeptide(L)'
;MKDQVSALIDGELSLENAEHLFIAINGQGEAAESWTTYHLIGDVMRGNPIFKSDFSERLMQRLDVEPTVLAPRAKKPAVKTSMFWSVAASVTAVMFVGWVALQQQANHGGDAPSVEIAQNVASEYVLAHQSFSPSGGAYYIQPASYSENGD
;
A
#
# COMPACT_ATOMS: atom_id res chain seq x y z
N MET A 1 5.35 19.69 23.61
CA MET A 1 5.84 19.40 22.24
C MET A 1 7.12 18.57 22.22
N LYS A 2 7.86 18.43 23.33
CA LYS A 2 9.11 17.64 23.40
C LYS A 2 8.94 16.18 22.95
N ASP A 3 7.89 15.50 23.38
CA ASP A 3 7.60 14.12 22.98
C ASP A 3 7.38 13.98 21.46
N GLN A 4 6.69 14.95 20.86
CA GLN A 4 6.47 14.98 19.41
C GLN A 4 7.75 15.27 18.64
N VAL A 5 8.64 16.12 19.17
CA VAL A 5 9.98 16.36 18.61
C VAL A 5 10.84 15.10 18.71
N SER A 6 10.78 14.36 19.82
CA SER A 6 11.48 13.07 19.96
C SER A 6 10.96 12.06 18.94
N ALA A 7 9.64 11.86 18.85
CA ALA A 7 9.03 10.96 17.88
C ALA A 7 9.38 11.34 16.43
N LEU A 8 9.49 12.63 16.12
CA LEU A 8 9.94 13.11 14.81
C LEU A 8 11.42 12.74 14.54
N ILE A 9 12.30 12.90 15.54
CA ILE A 9 13.73 12.55 15.43
C ILE A 9 13.91 11.04 15.23
N ASP A 10 13.12 10.24 15.93
CA ASP A 10 13.16 8.78 15.85
C ASP A 10 12.46 8.23 14.59
N GLY A 11 11.79 9.09 13.80
CA GLY A 11 11.08 8.71 12.58
C GLY A 11 9.74 7.99 12.85
N GLU A 12 9.21 8.09 14.07
CA GLU A 12 7.96 7.45 14.50
C GLU A 12 6.71 8.30 14.21
N LEU A 13 6.88 9.49 13.63
CA LEU A 13 5.78 10.39 13.30
C LEU A 13 5.42 10.34 11.80
N SER A 14 4.13 10.22 11.48
CA SER A 14 3.66 10.30 10.10
C SER A 14 3.85 11.71 9.52
N LEU A 15 4.06 11.79 8.20
CA LEU A 15 4.36 13.06 7.51
C LEU A 15 3.24 14.11 7.71
N GLU A 16 1.99 13.68 7.65
CA GLU A 16 0.80 14.52 7.87
C GLU A 16 0.75 15.13 9.28
N ASN A 17 1.29 14.42 10.27
CA ASN A 17 1.36 14.88 11.66
C ASN A 17 2.64 15.67 11.96
N ALA A 18 3.57 15.78 11.01
CA ALA A 18 4.86 16.46 11.20
C ALA A 18 4.85 17.92 10.71
N GLU A 19 3.89 18.33 9.89
CA GLU A 19 3.88 19.68 9.26
C GLU A 19 3.92 20.82 10.29
N HIS A 20 3.12 20.75 11.36
CA HIS A 20 3.12 21.78 12.40
C HIS A 20 4.42 21.81 13.21
N LEU A 21 5.10 20.66 13.33
CA LEU A 21 6.38 20.58 14.02
C LEU A 21 7.48 21.24 13.22
N PHE A 22 7.51 21.09 11.90
CA PHE A 22 8.48 21.80 11.07
C PHE A 22 8.33 23.31 11.20
N ILE A 23 7.10 23.82 11.27
CA ILE A 23 6.83 25.24 11.51
C ILE A 23 7.35 25.66 12.90
N ALA A 24 7.09 24.86 13.93
CA ALA A 24 7.52 25.14 15.30
C ALA A 24 9.05 25.07 15.48
N ILE A 25 9.72 24.12 14.81
CA ILE A 25 11.18 23.94 14.82
C ILE A 25 11.87 25.05 14.02
N ASN A 26 11.26 25.52 12.93
CA ASN A 26 11.81 26.63 12.15
C ASN A 26 11.68 27.98 12.86
N GLY A 27 10.80 28.09 13.85
CA GLY A 27 10.79 29.20 14.80
C GLY A 27 11.98 29.15 15.76
N GLN A 28 12.21 30.21 16.53
CA GLN A 28 13.26 30.27 17.55
C GLN A 28 12.71 29.96 18.96
N GLY A 29 11.82 28.98 19.05
CA GLY A 29 11.13 28.61 20.29
C GLY A 29 11.67 27.34 20.96
N GLU A 30 10.96 26.86 21.97
CA GLU A 30 11.31 25.65 22.73
C GLU A 30 11.48 24.40 21.85
N ALA A 31 10.71 24.28 20.76
CA ALA A 31 10.81 23.15 19.83
C ALA A 31 12.16 23.12 19.10
N ALA A 32 12.70 24.27 18.70
CA ALA A 32 13.98 24.40 18.03
C ALA A 32 15.16 24.11 18.99
N GLU A 33 15.04 24.59 20.23
CA GLU A 33 16.01 24.29 21.29
C GLU A 33 16.03 22.78 21.62
N SER A 34 14.85 22.18 21.75
CA SER A 34 14.71 20.74 22.00
C SER A 34 15.29 19.92 20.84
N TRP A 35 14.98 20.30 19.59
CA TRP A 35 15.53 19.67 18.38
C TRP A 35 17.08 19.68 18.38
N THR A 36 17.67 20.84 18.67
CA THR A 36 19.13 21.00 18.72
C THR A 36 19.75 20.18 19.85
N THR A 37 19.15 20.23 21.03
CA THR A 37 19.64 19.52 22.22
C THR A 37 19.60 18.01 22.03
N TYR A 38 18.52 17.46 21.47
CA TYR A 38 18.37 16.03 21.27
C TYR A 38 19.34 15.48 20.23
N HIS A 39 19.57 16.20 19.13
CA HIS A 39 20.60 15.83 18.16
C HIS A 39 22.00 15.87 18.78
N LEU A 40 22.31 16.91 19.58
CA LEU A 40 23.60 17.01 20.27
C LEU A 40 23.85 15.85 21.24
N ILE A 41 22.84 15.47 22.05
CA ILE A 41 22.93 14.30 22.93
C ILE A 41 23.20 13.05 22.11
N GLY A 42 22.44 12.83 21.04
CA GLY A 42 22.62 11.68 20.15
C GLY A 42 24.01 11.63 19.50
N ASP A 43 24.53 12.78 19.09
CA ASP A 43 25.86 12.89 18.49
C ASP A 43 26.97 12.57 19.47
N VAL A 44 26.87 13.07 20.71
CA VAL A 44 27.79 12.70 21.79
C VAL A 44 27.74 11.21 22.09
N MET A 45 26.54 10.61 22.16
CA MET A 45 26.37 9.18 22.41
C MET A 45 26.97 8.29 21.31
N ARG A 46 26.92 8.73 20.06
CA ARG A 46 27.49 8.01 18.91
C ARG A 46 28.98 8.29 18.69
N GLY A 47 29.58 9.22 19.43
CA GLY A 47 30.96 9.66 19.22
C GLY A 47 31.14 10.48 17.94
N ASN A 48 30.09 11.13 17.47
CA ASN A 48 30.17 12.06 16.34
C ASN A 48 30.99 13.30 16.72
N PRO A 49 31.70 13.90 15.75
CA PRO A 49 32.49 15.11 16.01
C PRO A 49 31.57 16.27 16.40
N ILE A 50 31.92 16.97 17.47
CA ILE A 50 31.22 18.20 17.87
C ILE A 50 31.65 19.33 16.95
N PHE A 51 30.72 19.86 16.17
CA PHE A 51 30.96 21.02 15.32
C PHE A 51 30.99 22.31 16.14
N LYS A 52 31.61 23.34 15.56
CA LYS A 52 31.54 24.69 16.13
C LYS A 52 30.09 25.20 16.09
N SER A 53 29.72 26.06 17.03
CA SER A 53 28.38 26.65 17.12
C SER A 53 27.98 27.48 15.90
N ASP A 54 28.96 27.99 15.13
CA ASP A 54 28.76 28.76 13.91
C ASP A 54 28.59 27.88 12.64
N PHE A 55 28.65 26.55 12.78
CA PHE A 55 28.62 25.64 11.64
C PHE A 55 27.35 25.78 10.81
N SER A 56 26.17 25.74 11.45
CA SER A 56 24.88 25.83 10.76
C SER A 56 24.72 27.17 10.05
N GLU A 57 25.14 28.27 10.67
CA GLU A 57 25.09 29.61 10.06
C GLU A 57 25.96 29.67 8.80
N ARG A 58 27.20 29.18 8.88
CA ARG A 58 28.12 29.15 7.75
C ARG A 58 27.66 28.22 6.64
N LEU A 59 27.00 27.11 6.99
CA LEU A 59 26.41 26.19 6.02
C LEU A 59 25.27 26.87 5.26
N MET A 60 24.33 27.49 5.97
CA MET A 60 23.20 28.21 5.36
C MET A 60 23.68 29.35 4.46
N GLN A 61 24.67 30.15 4.90
CA GLN A 61 25.27 31.20 4.09
C GLN A 61 25.89 30.69 2.78
N ARG A 62 26.46 29.48 2.79
CA ARG A 62 27.00 28.87 1.56
C ARG A 62 25.89 28.35 0.66
N LEU A 63 24.87 27.71 1.22
CA LEU A 63 23.71 27.22 0.48
C LEU A 63 22.98 28.36 -0.25
N ASP A 64 22.86 29.53 0.37
CA ASP A 64 22.24 30.72 -0.25
C ASP A 64 23.00 31.22 -1.50
N VAL A 65 24.30 30.92 -1.60
CA VAL A 65 25.15 31.30 -2.74
C VAL A 65 25.15 30.21 -3.83
N GLU A 66 24.65 29.01 -3.53
CA GLU A 66 24.59 27.93 -4.50
C GLU A 66 23.52 28.20 -5.57
N PRO A 67 23.84 28.05 -6.87
CA PRO A 67 22.84 28.19 -7.91
C PRO A 67 21.80 27.09 -7.78
N THR A 68 20.50 27.44 -7.75
CA THR A 68 19.41 26.48 -7.69
C THR A 68 19.45 25.54 -8.90
N VAL A 69 19.96 24.33 -8.70
CA VAL A 69 19.99 23.29 -9.74
C VAL A 69 18.56 22.78 -9.91
N LEU A 70 17.86 23.29 -10.93
CA LEU A 70 16.58 22.76 -11.35
C LEU A 70 16.80 21.33 -11.87
N ALA A 71 16.55 20.34 -11.03
CA ALA A 71 16.52 18.95 -11.46
C ALA A 71 15.57 18.81 -12.66
N PRO A 72 15.91 18.03 -13.71
CA PRO A 72 15.03 17.84 -14.85
C PRO A 72 13.68 17.30 -14.38
N ARG A 73 12.60 18.05 -14.59
CA ARG A 73 11.25 17.56 -14.29
C ARG A 73 10.97 16.37 -15.20
N ALA A 74 10.83 15.19 -14.62
CA ALA A 74 10.41 14.00 -15.35
C ALA A 74 9.04 14.29 -15.99
N LYS A 75 9.01 14.41 -17.32
CA LYS A 75 7.75 14.52 -18.07
C LYS A 75 7.03 13.18 -17.91
N LYS A 76 5.91 13.16 -17.17
CA LYS A 76 5.03 11.98 -17.13
C LYS A 76 4.63 11.64 -18.57
N PRO A 77 4.83 10.41 -19.05
CA PRO A 77 4.39 10.06 -20.39
C PRO A 77 2.87 10.22 -20.47
N ALA A 78 2.41 11.02 -21.43
CA ALA A 78 0.99 11.11 -21.72
C ALA A 78 0.53 9.75 -22.27
N VAL A 79 -0.13 8.95 -21.45
CA VAL A 79 -0.78 7.72 -21.90
C VAL A 79 -1.95 8.13 -22.79
N LYS A 80 -1.73 8.13 -24.10
CA LYS A 80 -2.81 8.28 -25.08
C LYS A 80 -3.51 6.94 -25.19
N THR A 81 -4.59 6.75 -24.45
CA THR A 81 -5.49 5.61 -24.68
C THR A 81 -6.13 5.79 -26.04
N SER A 82 -5.66 5.02 -27.03
CA SER A 82 -6.16 5.08 -28.40
C SER A 82 -7.54 4.44 -28.48
N MET A 83 -8.56 5.26 -28.75
CA MET A 83 -9.98 4.86 -28.88
C MET A 83 -10.22 3.74 -29.93
N PHE A 84 -9.27 3.52 -30.84
CA PHE A 84 -9.32 2.46 -31.84
C PHE A 84 -9.33 1.04 -31.24
N TRP A 85 -8.79 0.84 -30.03
CA TRP A 85 -8.84 -0.47 -29.36
C TRP A 85 -10.25 -0.87 -28.92
N SER A 86 -11.09 0.09 -28.52
CA SER A 86 -12.47 -0.20 -28.10
C SER A 86 -13.35 -0.67 -29.26
N VAL A 87 -13.08 -0.18 -30.48
CA VAL A 87 -13.81 -0.62 -31.69
C VAL A 87 -13.37 -2.01 -32.13
N ALA A 88 -12.06 -2.33 -32.05
CA ALA A 88 -11.58 -3.67 -32.38
C ALA A 88 -12.19 -4.76 -31.48
N ALA A 89 -12.30 -4.49 -30.17
CA ALA A 89 -12.86 -5.44 -29.20
C ALA A 89 -14.33 -5.80 -29.47
N SER A 90 -15.16 -4.84 -29.92
CA SER A 90 -16.58 -5.11 -30.18
C SER A 90 -16.79 -5.98 -31.43
N VAL A 91 -15.98 -5.81 -32.47
CA VAL A 91 -16.05 -6.63 -33.68
C VAL A 91 -15.68 -8.09 -33.39
N THR A 92 -14.65 -8.33 -32.56
CA THR A 92 -14.23 -9.70 -32.19
C THR A 92 -15.32 -10.46 -31.42
N ALA A 93 -16.03 -9.78 -30.50
CA ALA A 93 -17.10 -10.40 -29.74
C ALA A 93 -18.27 -10.84 -30.63
N VAL A 94 -18.71 -10.00 -31.58
CA VAL A 94 -19.80 -10.34 -32.51
C VAL A 94 -19.41 -11.48 -33.45
N MET A 95 -18.18 -11.50 -33.95
CA MET A 95 -17.67 -12.61 -34.77
C MET A 95 -17.66 -13.94 -34.00
N PHE A 96 -17.23 -13.94 -32.74
CA PHE A 96 -17.19 -15.15 -31.93
C PHE A 96 -18.59 -15.73 -31.69
N VAL A 97 -19.56 -14.88 -31.34
CA VAL A 97 -20.97 -15.31 -31.17
C VAL A 97 -21.54 -15.87 -32.47
N GLY A 98 -21.29 -15.21 -33.61
CA GLY A 98 -21.73 -15.69 -34.92
C GLY A 98 -21.14 -17.06 -35.29
N TRP A 99 -19.85 -17.27 -35.01
CA TRP A 99 -19.18 -18.55 -35.26
C TRP A 99 -19.79 -19.70 -34.43
N VAL A 100 -20.00 -19.47 -33.13
CA VAL A 100 -20.60 -20.47 -32.24
C VAL A 100 -22.03 -20.84 -32.68
N ALA A 101 -22.85 -19.85 -33.06
CA ALA A 101 -24.21 -20.09 -33.55
C ALA A 101 -24.23 -20.91 -34.84
N LEU A 102 -23.30 -20.63 -35.77
CA LEU A 102 -23.17 -21.39 -37.02
C LEU A 102 -22.74 -22.84 -36.75
N GLN A 103 -21.83 -23.05 -35.80
CA GLN A 103 -21.38 -24.38 -35.38
C GLN A 103 -22.50 -25.18 -34.71
N GLN A 104 -23.40 -24.53 -33.97
CA GLN A 104 -24.61 -25.19 -33.43
C GLN A 104 -25.57 -25.61 -34.54
N GLN A 105 -25.81 -24.77 -35.54
CA GLN A 105 -26.64 -25.13 -36.69
C GLN A 105 -26.04 -26.24 -37.56
N ALA A 106 -24.72 -26.24 -37.76
CA ALA A 106 -24.04 -27.30 -38.51
C ALA A 106 -24.12 -28.68 -37.80
N ASN A 107 -24.30 -28.70 -36.48
CA ASN A 107 -24.49 -29.92 -35.69
C ASN A 107 -25.96 -30.35 -35.53
N HIS A 108 -26.93 -29.67 -36.16
CA HIS A 108 -28.35 -30.08 -36.14
C HIS A 108 -28.73 -30.98 -37.33
N GLY A 109 -27.86 -31.95 -37.65
CA GLY A 109 -28.05 -32.90 -38.74
C GLY A 109 -27.32 -34.21 -38.47
N GLY A 110 -27.70 -34.91 -37.40
CA GLY A 110 -27.17 -36.23 -37.07
C GLY A 110 -27.32 -36.52 -35.58
N ASP A 111 -28.05 -37.59 -35.28
CA ASP A 111 -28.28 -38.22 -33.97
C ASP A 111 -27.14 -37.96 -32.96
N ALA A 112 -27.36 -37.01 -32.04
CA ALA A 112 -26.43 -36.71 -30.97
C ALA A 112 -26.84 -37.51 -29.73
N PRO A 113 -25.91 -38.23 -29.06
CA PRO A 113 -26.22 -38.91 -27.81
C PRO A 113 -26.73 -37.89 -26.80
N SER A 114 -27.80 -38.25 -26.10
CA SER A 114 -28.29 -37.49 -24.95
C SER A 114 -27.11 -37.18 -24.03
N VAL A 115 -26.81 -35.89 -23.85
CA VAL A 115 -25.96 -35.45 -22.75
C VAL A 115 -26.69 -35.83 -21.48
N GLU A 116 -26.34 -36.99 -20.94
CA GLU A 116 -26.71 -37.39 -19.60
C GLU A 116 -26.01 -36.38 -18.69
N ILE A 117 -26.76 -35.38 -18.24
CA ILE A 117 -26.32 -34.47 -17.19
C ILE A 117 -26.08 -35.38 -15.99
N ALA A 118 -24.83 -35.77 -15.79
CA ALA A 118 -24.42 -36.57 -14.66
C ALA A 118 -24.66 -35.74 -13.39
N GLN A 119 -25.89 -35.83 -12.86
CA GLN A 119 -26.32 -35.21 -11.60
C GLN A 119 -25.50 -35.70 -10.41
N ASN A 120 -24.61 -36.68 -10.61
CA ASN A 120 -23.76 -37.29 -9.59
C ASN A 120 -22.30 -36.78 -9.58
N VAL A 121 -21.87 -35.94 -10.55
CA VAL A 121 -20.50 -35.38 -10.51
C VAL A 121 -20.35 -34.40 -9.35
N ALA A 122 -21.43 -33.68 -9.01
CA ALA A 122 -21.42 -32.77 -7.87
C ALA A 122 -21.11 -33.51 -6.56
N SER A 123 -21.61 -34.73 -6.39
CA SER A 123 -21.38 -35.56 -5.19
C SER A 123 -19.94 -36.06 -5.10
N GLU A 124 -19.37 -36.59 -6.18
CA GLU A 124 -17.99 -37.09 -6.19
C GLU A 124 -16.97 -35.94 -6.07
N TYR A 125 -17.23 -34.80 -6.72
CA TYR A 125 -16.41 -33.60 -6.62
C TYR A 125 -16.45 -33.01 -5.20
N VAL A 126 -17.64 -32.93 -4.58
CA VAL A 126 -17.77 -32.48 -3.19
C VAL A 126 -17.10 -33.45 -2.22
N LEU A 127 -17.21 -34.76 -2.42
CA LEU A 127 -16.56 -35.78 -1.60
C LEU A 127 -15.03 -35.72 -1.71
N ALA A 128 -14.50 -35.57 -2.92
CA ALA A 128 -13.06 -35.44 -3.17
C ALA A 128 -12.48 -34.18 -2.47
N HIS A 129 -13.21 -33.06 -2.54
CA HIS A 129 -12.78 -31.80 -1.92
C HIS A 129 -13.06 -31.72 -0.41
N GLN A 130 -13.90 -32.59 0.17
CA GLN A 130 -14.13 -32.65 1.62
C GLN A 130 -12.88 -33.12 2.38
N SER A 131 -12.08 -34.00 1.78
CA SER A 131 -10.85 -34.54 2.38
C SER A 131 -9.69 -33.52 2.49
N PHE A 132 -9.82 -32.36 1.84
CA PHE A 132 -8.78 -31.33 1.76
C PHE A 132 -9.13 -30.04 2.51
N SER A 133 -10.25 -29.99 3.23
CA SER A 133 -10.50 -28.90 4.19
C SER A 133 -9.65 -29.14 5.43
N PRO A 134 -8.73 -28.22 5.82
CA PRO A 134 -8.08 -28.28 7.12
C PRO A 134 -9.10 -27.86 8.19
N SER A 135 -10.09 -28.70 8.47
CA SER A 135 -10.84 -28.64 9.72
C SER A 135 -9.97 -29.23 10.83
N GLY A 136 -8.93 -28.50 11.18
CA GLY A 136 -8.02 -28.78 12.29
C GLY A 136 -7.66 -27.50 13.07
N GLY A 137 -8.43 -26.43 12.89
CA GLY A 137 -8.34 -25.22 13.69
C GLY A 137 -9.58 -25.08 14.55
N ALA A 138 -9.70 -25.90 15.60
CA ALA A 138 -10.67 -25.64 16.66
C ALA A 138 -10.28 -24.30 17.31
N TYR A 139 -10.95 -23.22 16.93
CA TYR A 139 -10.97 -21.99 17.70
C TYR A 139 -11.64 -22.30 19.05
N TYR A 140 -10.84 -22.59 20.07
CA TYR A 140 -11.29 -22.54 21.46
C TYR A 140 -11.52 -21.07 21.80
N ILE A 141 -12.72 -20.57 21.56
CA ILE A 141 -13.19 -19.33 22.20
C ILE A 141 -13.65 -19.73 23.59
N GLN A 142 -12.82 -19.46 24.60
CA GLN A 142 -13.21 -19.59 26.00
C GLN A 142 -13.88 -18.28 26.43
N PRO A 143 -15.20 -18.25 26.74
CA PRO A 143 -15.80 -17.07 27.32
C PRO A 143 -15.30 -16.89 28.75
N ALA A 144 -14.61 -15.78 29.03
CA ALA A 144 -14.28 -15.39 30.39
C ALA A 144 -15.57 -14.91 31.08
N SER A 145 -16.07 -15.67 32.04
CA SER A 145 -17.13 -15.19 32.94
C SER A 145 -16.52 -14.25 33.97
N TYR A 146 -16.85 -12.96 33.90
CA TYR A 146 -16.58 -11.98 34.94
C TYR A 146 -17.59 -12.21 36.08
N SER A 147 -17.14 -12.66 37.24
CA SER A 147 -17.94 -12.65 38.47
C SER A 147 -17.63 -11.38 39.24
N GLU A 148 -18.57 -10.45 39.21
CA GLU A 148 -18.59 -9.29 40.09
C GLU A 148 -18.92 -9.78 41.50
N ASN A 149 -17.92 -9.81 42.38
CA ASN A 149 -18.15 -10.04 43.81
C ASN A 149 -18.67 -8.74 44.40
N GLY A 150 -19.99 -8.68 44.58
CA GLY A 150 -20.65 -7.72 45.45
C GLY A 150 -20.58 -8.17 46.91
N ASP A 151 -20.39 -7.17 47.76
CA ASP A 151 -20.40 -7.11 49.24
C ASP A 151 -19.13 -7.54 50.00
#